data_AF-A0A5T1T3Q0-F1
#
_entry.id   AF-A0A5T1T3Q0-F1
#
_cell.length_a   1.000
_cell.length_b   1.000
_cell.length_c   1.000
_cell.angle_alpha   90.00
_cell.angle_beta   90.00
_cell.angle_gamma   90.00
#
_symmetry.space_group_name_H-M   'P 1'
#
loop_
_entity.id
_entity.type
_entity.pdbx_description
1 polymer ?
#
loop_
_entity_poly.entity_id
_entity_poly.type
_entity_poly.pdbx_seq_one_letter_code
_entity_poly.pdbx_strand_id
1 'polypeptide(L)'
;MENKLFEYDEVLKQTDEKRHLLLGNGFSMAYDKNRFSFTSLLQSAIDNGIIEENSNIHKIFKNNNTSDFEEVVKILENTSKILKIYTQDERLCEQLSNDSEKLKNFLVDIITN
;
A
#
# COMPACT_ATOMS: atom_id res chain seq x y z
N MET A 1 -28.30 8.49 -0.85
CA MET A 1 -28.36 7.89 0.50
C MET A 1 -27.08 8.29 1.19
N GLU A 2 -27.15 8.91 2.36
CA GLU A 2 -25.97 9.12 3.19
C GLU A 2 -25.43 7.76 3.62
N ASN A 3 -24.14 7.51 3.38
CA ASN A 3 -23.45 6.33 3.88
C ASN A 3 -23.21 6.55 5.38
N LYS A 4 -24.11 6.02 6.21
CA LYS A 4 -23.92 5.97 7.67
C LYS A 4 -22.97 4.82 8.01
N LEU A 5 -21.89 5.12 8.72
CA LEU A 5 -21.09 4.11 9.41
C LEU A 5 -21.79 3.70 10.70
N PHE A 6 -21.82 2.40 10.94
CA PHE A 6 -22.39 1.83 12.15
C PHE A 6 -21.29 1.45 13.12
N GLU A 7 -21.50 1.76 14.38
CA GLU A 7 -20.71 1.18 15.47
C GLU A 7 -20.98 -0.33 15.55
N TYR A 8 -20.01 -1.07 16.10
CA TYR A 8 -20.11 -2.53 16.19
C TYR A 8 -21.43 -3.00 16.85
N ASP A 9 -21.83 -2.36 17.95
CA ASP A 9 -23.08 -2.67 18.65
C ASP A 9 -24.34 -2.34 17.82
N GLU A 10 -24.27 -1.33 16.95
CA GLU A 10 -25.38 -1.02 16.04
C GLU A 10 -25.52 -2.10 14.96
N VAL A 11 -24.40 -2.63 14.46
CA VAL A 11 -24.40 -3.75 13.51
C VAL A 11 -24.94 -5.02 14.17
N LEU A 12 -24.57 -5.29 15.42
CA LEU A 12 -25.09 -6.46 16.16
C LEU A 12 -26.61 -6.41 16.33
N LYS A 13 -27.19 -5.23 16.53
CA LYS A 13 -28.66 -5.03 16.63
C LYS A 13 -29.38 -5.19 15.30
N GLN A 14 -28.70 -4.98 14.17
CA GLN A 14 -29.27 -5.06 12.82
C GLN A 14 -29.04 -6.41 12.14
N THR A 15 -28.31 -7.32 12.77
CA THR A 15 -27.94 -8.62 12.20
C THR A 15 -28.39 -9.77 13.08
N ASP A 16 -28.84 -10.86 12.44
CA ASP A 16 -29.25 -12.09 13.12
C ASP A 16 -28.08 -12.77 13.85
N GLU A 17 -28.38 -13.75 14.70
CA GLU A 17 -27.36 -14.45 15.49
C GLU A 17 -26.32 -15.20 14.64
N LYS A 18 -26.67 -15.65 13.44
CA LYS A 18 -25.74 -16.22 12.46
C LYS A 18 -25.13 -15.11 11.61
N ARG A 19 -24.00 -14.58 12.07
CA ARG A 19 -23.28 -13.49 11.40
C ARG A 19 -22.17 -14.03 10.51
N HIS A 20 -22.09 -13.49 9.30
CA HIS A 20 -20.99 -13.72 8.37
C HIS A 20 -20.30 -12.39 8.09
N LEU A 21 -18.98 -12.37 8.24
CA LEU A 21 -18.17 -11.20 7.92
C LEU A 21 -17.58 -11.37 6.53
N LEU A 22 -17.96 -10.49 5.60
CA LEU A 22 -17.31 -10.38 4.29
C LEU A 22 -16.24 -9.29 4.39
N LEU A 23 -14.98 -9.69 4.34
CA LEU A 23 -13.86 -8.77 4.25
C LEU A 23 -13.52 -8.54 2.77
N GLY A 24 -13.70 -7.31 2.32
CA GLY A 24 -13.33 -6.89 0.97
C GLY A 24 -12.32 -5.75 1.02
N ASN A 25 -11.36 -5.79 0.10
CA ASN A 25 -10.25 -4.82 0.01
C ASN A 25 -10.72 -3.39 -0.38
N GLY A 26 -12.01 -3.21 -0.68
CA GLY A 26 -12.58 -1.93 -1.10
C GLY A 26 -13.15 -1.07 0.03
N PHE A 27 -13.27 -1.59 1.25
CA PHE A 27 -13.91 -0.86 2.36
C PHE A 27 -13.18 0.46 2.67
N SER A 28 -11.84 0.43 2.80
CA SER A 28 -11.06 1.63 3.15
C SER A 28 -11.20 2.74 2.11
N MET A 29 -11.22 2.39 0.81
CA MET A 29 -11.45 3.34 -0.28
C MET A 29 -12.86 3.90 -0.31
N ALA A 30 -13.87 3.10 0.06
CA ALA A 30 -15.26 3.53 0.16
C ALA A 30 -15.54 4.36 1.43
N TYR A 31 -14.78 4.11 2.50
CA TYR A 31 -14.88 4.79 3.79
C TYR A 31 -14.29 6.20 3.72
N ASP A 32 -13.03 6.34 3.28
CA ASP A 32 -12.39 7.64 3.12
C ASP A 32 -11.41 7.61 1.94
N LYS A 33 -11.90 8.00 0.76
CA LYS A 33 -11.07 8.10 -0.44
C LYS A 33 -9.94 9.12 -0.28
N ASN A 34 -10.11 10.18 0.50
CA ASN A 34 -9.08 11.19 0.65
C ASN A 34 -7.94 10.71 1.55
N ARG A 35 -8.25 9.95 2.61
CA ARG A 35 -7.23 9.33 3.48
C ARG A 35 -6.57 8.11 2.81
N PHE A 36 -7.36 7.25 2.18
CA PHE A 36 -6.89 5.95 1.69
C PHE A 36 -6.60 5.90 0.19
N SER A 37 -6.81 6.99 -0.56
CA SER A 37 -6.32 7.00 -1.94
C SER A 37 -4.81 6.81 -1.97
N PHE A 38 -4.37 5.98 -2.89
CA PHE A 38 -2.96 5.72 -3.16
C PHE A 38 -2.15 7.00 -3.37
N THR A 39 -2.75 8.03 -3.98
CA THR A 39 -2.14 9.36 -4.14
C THR A 39 -1.84 10.03 -2.80
N SER A 40 -2.77 9.95 -1.84
CA SER A 40 -2.57 10.51 -0.50
C SER A 40 -1.56 9.71 0.30
N LEU A 41 -1.53 8.37 0.14
CA LEU A 41 -0.53 7.52 0.77
C LEU A 41 0.88 7.84 0.26
N LEU A 42 1.03 8.06 -1.05
CA LEU A 42 2.30 8.46 -1.64
C LEU A 42 2.75 9.84 -1.14
N GLN A 43 1.84 10.82 -1.09
CA GLN A 43 2.16 12.14 -0.55
C GLN A 43 2.55 12.06 0.92
N SER A 44 1.81 11.29 1.73
CA SER A 44 2.15 11.04 3.14
C SER A 44 3.54 10.42 3.30
N ALA A 45 3.94 9.50 2.41
CA ALA A 45 5.27 8.90 2.42
C ALA A 45 6.38 9.94 2.20
N ILE A 46 6.12 10.91 1.34
CA ILE A 46 7.05 12.00 1.05
C ILE A 46 7.11 12.96 2.23
N ASP A 47 5.95 13.37 2.75
CA ASP A 47 5.84 14.33 3.85
C ASP A 47 6.47 13.80 5.15
N ASN A 48 6.36 12.49 5.41
CA ASN A 48 6.97 11.83 6.56
C ASN A 48 8.45 11.42 6.34
N GLY A 49 9.04 11.77 5.18
CA GLY A 49 10.45 11.50 4.89
C GLY A 49 10.79 10.02 4.64
N ILE A 50 9.78 9.19 4.36
CA ILE A 50 9.96 7.76 4.06
C ILE A 50 10.37 7.55 2.62
N ILE A 51 9.80 8.36 1.71
CA ILE A 51 10.23 8.44 0.32
C ILE A 51 10.79 9.83 0.08
N GLU A 52 12.09 9.93 -0.16
CA GLU A 52 12.69 11.20 -0.57
C GLU A 52 12.21 11.58 -1.98
N GLU A 53 11.86 12.85 -2.17
CA GLU A 53 11.51 13.37 -3.48
C GLU A 53 12.68 13.20 -4.46
N ASN A 54 12.40 12.74 -5.67
CA ASN A 54 13.38 12.40 -6.71
C ASN A 54 14.33 11.22 -6.41
N SER A 55 14.11 10.48 -5.32
CA SER A 55 14.74 9.18 -5.09
C SER A 55 14.40 8.16 -6.20
N ASN A 56 15.12 7.04 -6.23
CA ASN A 56 14.82 5.94 -7.15
C ASN A 56 13.39 5.42 -6.98
N ILE A 57 12.94 5.25 -5.73
CA ILE A 57 11.58 4.81 -5.41
C ILE A 57 10.55 5.84 -5.93
N HIS A 58 10.74 7.12 -5.63
CA HIS A 58 9.83 8.17 -6.14
C HIS A 58 9.77 8.18 -7.67
N LYS A 59 10.91 8.01 -8.34
CA LYS A 59 10.98 7.91 -9.80
C LYS A 59 10.26 6.68 -10.33
N ILE A 60 10.26 5.56 -9.62
CA ILE A 60 9.50 4.36 -10.02
C ILE A 60 7.99 4.65 -10.01
N PHE A 61 7.46 5.25 -8.95
CA PHE A 61 6.05 5.68 -8.91
C PHE A 61 5.74 6.62 -10.09
N LYS A 62 6.55 7.66 -10.27
CA LYS A 62 6.36 8.67 -11.33
C LYS A 62 6.43 8.06 -12.74
N ASN A 63 7.43 7.23 -13.01
CA ASN A 63 7.66 6.66 -14.34
C ASN A 63 6.61 5.61 -14.72
N ASN A 64 6.04 4.91 -13.73
CA ASN A 64 4.93 3.98 -13.95
C ASN A 64 3.56 4.67 -13.88
N ASN A 65 3.52 6.00 -13.66
CA ASN A 65 2.29 6.78 -13.51
C ASN A 65 1.30 6.15 -12.53
N THR A 66 1.81 5.65 -11.42
CA THR A 66 1.04 4.95 -10.39
C THR A 66 1.32 5.57 -9.03
N SER A 67 0.37 5.39 -8.11
CA SER A 67 0.58 5.62 -6.68
C SER A 67 0.33 4.34 -5.88
N ASP A 68 0.04 3.23 -6.56
CA ASP A 68 -0.25 1.94 -5.95
C ASP A 68 1.06 1.32 -5.42
N PHE A 69 1.15 1.25 -4.09
CA PHE A 69 2.29 0.69 -3.41
C PHE A 69 2.43 -0.81 -3.68
N GLU A 70 1.32 -1.56 -3.80
CA GLU A 70 1.39 -2.99 -4.10
C GLU A 70 1.96 -3.23 -5.50
N GLU A 71 1.60 -2.37 -6.46
CA GLU A 71 2.13 -2.42 -7.81
C GLU A 71 3.65 -2.18 -7.80
N VAL A 72 4.11 -1.12 -7.15
CA VAL A 72 5.55 -0.80 -7.08
C VAL A 72 6.34 -1.87 -6.32
N VAL A 73 5.80 -2.40 -5.22
CA VAL A 73 6.39 -3.53 -4.48
C VAL A 73 6.54 -4.75 -5.38
N LYS A 74 5.51 -5.12 -6.14
CA LYS A 74 5.57 -6.25 -7.09
C LYS A 74 6.62 -6.00 -8.19
N ILE A 75 6.71 -4.77 -8.70
CA ILE A 75 7.72 -4.40 -9.71
C ILE A 75 9.14 -4.60 -9.15
N LEU A 76 9.41 -4.11 -7.94
CA LEU A 76 10.72 -4.25 -7.28
C LEU A 76 11.09 -5.72 -7.04
N GLU A 77 10.18 -6.52 -6.51
CA GLU A 77 10.42 -7.94 -6.26
C GLU A 77 10.65 -8.74 -7.53
N ASN A 78 9.82 -8.52 -8.56
CA ASN A 78 9.95 -9.21 -9.83
C ASN A 78 11.25 -8.80 -10.54
N THR A 79 11.60 -7.52 -10.51
CA THR A 79 12.86 -7.03 -11.07
C THR A 79 14.06 -7.62 -10.34
N SER A 80 14.04 -7.69 -9.01
CA SER A 80 15.09 -8.36 -8.22
C SER A 80 15.24 -9.84 -8.62
N LYS A 81 14.14 -10.58 -8.79
CA LYS A 81 14.17 -11.98 -9.25
C LYS A 81 14.74 -12.12 -10.66
N ILE A 82 14.36 -11.23 -11.57
CA ILE A 82 14.87 -11.22 -12.95
C ILE A 82 16.37 -10.90 -12.95
N LEU A 83 16.79 -9.86 -12.22
CA LEU A 83 18.19 -9.45 -12.16
C LEU A 83 19.07 -10.56 -11.58
N LYS A 84 18.64 -11.29 -10.56
CA LYS A 84 19.37 -12.46 -10.04
C LYS A 84 19.70 -13.52 -11.11
N ILE A 85 18.92 -13.59 -12.20
CA ILE A 85 19.17 -14.51 -13.32
C ILE A 85 20.17 -13.90 -14.31
N TYR A 86 20.05 -12.61 -14.60
CA TYR A 86 20.83 -11.93 -15.64
C TYR A 86 22.16 -11.34 -15.14
N THR A 87 22.31 -11.13 -13.83
CA THR A 87 23.51 -10.54 -13.22
C THR A 87 23.91 -11.27 -11.94
N GLN A 88 25.21 -11.23 -11.63
CA GLN A 88 25.77 -11.64 -10.33
C GLN A 88 25.88 -10.46 -9.35
N ASP A 89 25.32 -9.29 -9.70
CA ASP A 89 25.31 -8.13 -8.82
C ASP A 89 24.28 -8.31 -7.69
N GLU A 90 24.74 -8.95 -6.61
CA GLU A 90 23.96 -9.17 -5.39
C GLU A 90 23.55 -7.86 -4.74
N ARG A 91 24.37 -6.80 -4.84
CA ARG A 91 24.09 -5.50 -4.18
C ARG A 91 22.84 -4.85 -4.75
N LEU A 92 22.71 -4.84 -6.07
CA LEU A 92 21.51 -4.28 -6.72
C LEU A 92 20.26 -5.10 -6.38
N CYS A 93 20.39 -6.42 -6.34
CA CYS A 93 19.28 -7.30 -5.99
C CYS A 93 18.83 -7.13 -4.53
N GLU A 94 19.78 -6.97 -3.61
CA GLU A 94 19.52 -6.65 -2.20
C GLU A 94 18.87 -5.27 -2.04
N GLN A 95 19.38 -4.25 -2.74
CA GLN A 95 18.81 -2.91 -2.70
C GLN A 95 17.32 -2.92 -3.10
N LEU A 96 16.97 -3.55 -4.23
CA LEU A 96 15.57 -3.64 -4.67
C LEU A 96 14.69 -4.42 -3.68
N SER A 97 15.25 -5.45 -3.03
CA SER A 97 14.52 -6.25 -2.05
C SER A 97 14.26 -5.46 -0.76
N ASN A 98 15.27 -4.73 -0.28
CA ASN A 98 15.16 -3.85 0.89
C ASN A 98 14.20 -2.69 0.65
N ASP A 99 14.22 -2.09 -0.54
CA ASP A 99 13.28 -1.03 -0.92
C ASP A 99 11.83 -1.55 -0.95
N SER A 100 11.61 -2.76 -1.46
CA SER A 100 10.31 -3.43 -1.41
C SER A 100 9.82 -3.65 0.03
N GLU A 101 10.69 -4.15 0.91
CA GLU A 101 10.35 -4.41 2.31
C GLU A 101 10.01 -3.13 3.08
N LYS A 102 10.79 -2.05 2.88
CA LYS A 102 10.50 -0.74 3.47
C LYS A 102 9.13 -0.22 3.05
N LEU A 103 8.77 -0.34 1.78
CA LEU A 103 7.47 0.09 1.28
C LEU A 103 6.31 -0.73 1.87
N LYS A 104 6.50 -2.05 2.04
CA LYS A 104 5.50 -2.90 2.71
C LYS A 104 5.28 -2.49 4.17
N ASN A 105 6.36 -2.31 4.93
CA ASN A 105 6.29 -1.96 6.34
C ASN A 105 5.59 -0.60 6.51
N PHE A 106 5.95 0.37 5.69
CA PHE A 106 5.29 1.67 5.68
C PHE A 106 3.78 1.60 5.40
N LEU A 107 3.37 0.76 4.45
CA LEU A 107 1.95 0.57 4.14
C LEU A 107 1.19 -0.04 5.32
N VAL A 108 1.81 -0.99 6.05
CA VAL A 108 1.24 -1.54 7.29
C VAL A 108 1.12 -0.46 8.36
N ASP A 109 2.15 0.38 8.54
CA ASP A 109 2.17 1.43 9.55
C ASP A 109 1.09 2.50 9.31
N ILE A 110 0.82 2.90 8.06
CA ILE A 110 -0.26 3.86 7.77
C ILE A 110 -1.65 3.25 7.96
N ILE A 111 -1.83 1.98 7.60
CA ILE A 111 -3.16 1.35 7.71
C ILE A 111 -3.51 1.10 9.18
N THR A 112 -2.50 0.90 10.03
CA THR A 112 -2.69 0.57 11.45
C THR A 112 -2.81 1.80 12.36
N ASN A 113 -2.31 2.97 11.93
CA ASN A 113 -2.36 4.25 12.67
C ASN A 113 -3.34 5.26 12.06
#